data_AF-L2FC58-F1
#
_entry.id   AF-L2FC58-F1
#
_cell.length_a   1.000
_cell.length_b   1.000
_cell.length_c   1.000
_cell.angle_alpha   90.00
_cell.angle_beta   90.00
_cell.angle_gamma   90.00
#
_symmetry.space_group_name_H-M   'P 1'
#
loop_
_entity.id
_entity.type
_entity.pdbx_description
1 polymer ?
#
loop_
_entity_poly.entity_id
_entity_poly.type
_entity_poly.pdbx_seq_one_letter_code
_entity_poly.pdbx_strand_id
1 'polypeptide(L)'
;MALRIELQSDTEKTPSTLLYGTLQDDATWGYSVPAHSTDECLKWFKLLLIEPRDLSPELRESPQIATAKRLLETSNREVVEVISSYLQRLWNHSIDCIARSTGKGLLRLCTFHVVVTIPAIWPEYSKARMRRAAKDAGILDIRPAGETVLSFVIEPEAAALATLCDLQFRPDIKGGDHFVVCDAGGGTVDLISYEAVTTDPLVVKEAVKGDGRLCGCLFLDQAFVEMVRSKVGSHVWDALPNEEIRQLLHNDWEHGIKKQFHGQDRDWVVTLPYGCRSAADQISRARKPVLILNKSDLEPVFYQIVRQIEDLVKKQAEQVQLKHN
;
A
#
# COMPACT_ATOMS: atom_id res chain seq x y z
N MET A 1 -28.26 1.97 22.06
CA MET A 1 -26.79 1.98 21.96
C MET A 1 -26.40 0.82 21.05
N ALA A 2 -26.36 1.08 19.73
CA ALA A 2 -26.07 0.04 18.76
C ALA A 2 -24.57 -0.27 18.82
N LEU A 3 -24.23 -1.50 19.24
CA LEU A 3 -22.89 -2.06 19.04
C LEU A 3 -22.66 -2.16 17.53
N ARG A 4 -22.01 -1.16 16.94
CA ARG A 4 -21.35 -1.31 15.63
C ARG A 4 -20.19 -2.27 15.87
N ILE A 5 -20.42 -3.56 15.62
CA ILE A 5 -19.35 -4.54 15.53
C ILE A 5 -18.55 -4.15 14.28
N GLU A 6 -17.38 -3.54 14.46
CA GLU A 6 -16.43 -3.33 13.38
C GLU A 6 -15.92 -4.70 12.93
N LEU A 7 -16.51 -5.21 11.85
CA LEU A 7 -16.06 -6.41 11.14
C LEU A 7 -14.79 -6.04 10.36
N GLN A 8 -13.68 -5.84 11.07
CA GLN A 8 -12.35 -5.94 10.46
C GLN A 8 -11.87 -7.38 10.60
N SER A 9 -11.22 -7.87 9.55
CA SER A 9 -10.58 -9.18 9.50
C SER A 9 -9.42 -9.26 10.51
N ASP A 10 -9.14 -10.43 11.08
CA ASP A 10 -7.98 -10.70 11.96
C ASP A 10 -6.63 -10.70 11.18
N THR A 11 -6.59 -10.07 10.02
CA THR A 11 -5.41 -9.94 9.18
C THR A 11 -4.48 -8.86 9.72
N GLU A 12 -3.17 -9.11 9.64
CA GLU A 12 -2.12 -8.17 10.08
C GLU A 12 -2.07 -6.85 9.29
N LYS A 13 -2.78 -6.78 8.15
CA LYS A 13 -2.86 -5.61 7.27
C LYS A 13 -4.31 -5.18 7.12
N THR A 14 -4.54 -3.91 6.84
CA THR A 14 -5.85 -3.38 6.47
C THR A 14 -5.73 -2.43 5.26
N PRO A 15 -6.66 -2.47 4.28
CA PRO A 15 -6.63 -1.57 3.14
C PRO A 15 -6.80 -0.11 3.56
N SER A 16 -5.93 0.77 3.07
CA SER A 16 -6.10 2.23 3.18
C SER A 16 -7.21 2.74 2.26
N THR A 17 -8.45 2.41 2.60
CA THR A 17 -9.66 2.67 1.82
C THR A 17 -10.74 3.25 2.73
N LEU A 18 -11.46 4.26 2.21
CA LEU A 18 -12.63 4.85 2.84
C LEU A 18 -13.79 4.90 1.85
N LEU A 19 -14.99 4.61 2.33
CA LEU A 19 -16.23 4.85 1.60
C LEU A 19 -17.15 5.68 2.50
N TYR A 20 -17.36 6.94 2.11
CA TYR A 20 -18.27 7.85 2.81
C TYR A 20 -19.72 7.52 2.44
N GLY A 21 -20.56 7.39 3.46
CA GLY A 21 -22.00 7.30 3.33
C GLY A 21 -22.65 8.67 3.14
N THR A 22 -23.97 8.69 3.22
CA THR A 22 -24.78 9.92 3.02
C THR A 22 -24.70 10.92 4.17
N LEU A 23 -24.24 10.49 5.35
CA LEU A 23 -24.08 11.33 6.53
C LEU A 23 -22.61 11.72 6.73
N GLN A 24 -22.38 12.95 7.22
CA GLN A 24 -21.06 13.57 7.32
C GLN A 24 -20.08 12.86 8.29
N ASP A 25 -20.51 11.87 9.08
CA ASP A 25 -19.60 11.06 9.90
C ASP A 25 -19.66 9.55 9.59
N ASP A 26 -20.52 9.15 8.66
CA ASP A 26 -20.65 7.75 8.29
C ASP A 26 -19.63 7.42 7.21
N ALA A 27 -18.57 6.70 7.58
CA ALA A 27 -17.62 6.16 6.63
C ALA A 27 -17.23 4.75 7.01
N THR A 28 -17.36 3.83 6.06
CA THR A 28 -16.79 2.48 6.15
C THR A 28 -15.33 2.53 5.71
N TRP A 29 -14.51 1.64 6.27
CA TRP A 29 -13.07 1.68 6.12
C TRP A 29 -12.48 0.27 6.07
N GLY A 30 -11.28 0.13 5.49
CA GLY A 30 -10.57 -1.15 5.47
C GLY A 30 -11.42 -2.28 4.88
N TYR A 31 -11.45 -3.42 5.57
CA TYR A 31 -12.25 -4.58 5.16
C TYR A 31 -13.74 -4.47 5.48
N SER A 32 -14.15 -3.48 6.28
CA SER A 32 -15.57 -3.24 6.57
C SER A 32 -16.29 -2.51 5.43
N VAL A 33 -15.58 -2.10 4.37
CA VAL A 33 -16.21 -1.60 3.15
C VAL A 33 -16.97 -2.75 2.46
N PRO A 34 -18.28 -2.60 2.17
CA PRO A 34 -19.07 -3.69 1.59
C PRO A 34 -18.49 -4.13 0.23
N ALA A 35 -18.19 -5.43 0.11
CA ALA A 35 -17.61 -6.00 -1.10
C ALA A 35 -18.48 -5.81 -2.35
N HIS A 36 -19.80 -5.70 -2.17
CA HIS A 36 -20.78 -5.52 -3.24
C HIS A 36 -21.20 -4.06 -3.45
N SER A 37 -20.52 -3.10 -2.80
CA SER A 37 -20.83 -1.68 -3.01
C SER A 37 -20.46 -1.28 -4.43
N THR A 38 -21.43 -0.71 -5.15
CA THR A 38 -21.18 -0.10 -6.46
C THR A 38 -20.40 1.21 -6.35
N ASP A 39 -20.39 1.83 -5.17
CA ASP A 39 -19.76 3.12 -4.94
C ASP A 39 -18.24 3.05 -5.06
N GLU A 40 -17.64 4.12 -5.56
CA GLU A 40 -16.19 4.24 -5.65
C GLU A 40 -15.61 4.63 -4.28
N CYS A 41 -14.73 3.78 -3.77
CA CYS A 41 -14.07 4.05 -2.50
C CYS A 41 -12.87 4.97 -2.70
N LEU A 42 -12.72 5.94 -1.80
CA LEU A 42 -11.55 6.80 -1.74
C LEU A 42 -10.34 5.99 -1.30
N LYS A 43 -9.37 5.89 -2.22
CA LYS A 43 -8.07 5.24 -2.05
C LYS A 43 -6.99 6.24 -2.42
N TRP A 44 -5.71 5.91 -2.19
CA TRP A 44 -4.56 6.72 -2.60
C TRP A 44 -4.45 8.11 -1.97
N PHE A 45 -5.32 8.43 -1.00
CA PHE A 45 -5.38 9.73 -0.35
C PHE A 45 -4.09 10.08 0.44
N LYS A 46 -3.27 9.09 0.85
CA LYS A 46 -1.94 9.33 1.45
C LYS A 46 -1.02 10.13 0.51
N LEU A 47 -1.07 9.88 -0.81
CA LEU A 47 -0.26 10.60 -1.80
C LEU A 47 -0.76 12.02 -2.06
N LEU A 48 -2.02 12.32 -1.72
CA LEU A 48 -2.58 13.67 -1.83
C LEU A 48 -2.08 14.62 -0.73
N LEU A 49 -1.30 14.12 0.24
CA LEU A 49 -0.56 14.97 1.18
C LEU A 49 0.56 15.76 0.52
N ILE A 50 1.06 15.28 -0.62
CA ILE A 50 2.14 15.89 -1.38
C ILE A 50 1.55 16.89 -2.37
N GLU A 51 2.15 18.07 -2.50
CA GLU A 51 1.74 19.05 -3.48
C GLU A 51 2.04 18.57 -4.90
N PRO A 52 1.19 18.90 -5.91
CA PRO A 52 1.38 18.41 -7.26
C PRO A 52 2.78 18.63 -7.83
N ARG A 53 3.42 19.77 -7.52
CA ARG A 53 4.78 20.09 -7.98
C ARG A 53 5.87 19.13 -7.48
N ASP A 54 5.65 18.52 -6.32
CA ASP A 54 6.58 17.60 -5.67
C ASP A 54 6.23 16.12 -5.97
N LEU A 55 5.10 15.88 -6.65
CA LEU A 55 4.79 14.57 -7.26
C LEU A 55 5.54 14.42 -8.58
N SER A 56 6.01 13.21 -8.88
CA SER A 56 6.56 12.90 -10.20
C SER A 56 5.50 13.10 -11.29
N PRO A 57 5.90 13.40 -12.54
CA PRO A 57 4.97 13.56 -13.66
C PRO A 57 4.05 12.34 -13.83
N GLU A 58 4.61 11.14 -13.74
CA GLU A 58 3.88 9.88 -13.93
C GLU A 58 2.76 9.71 -12.88
N LEU A 59 3.04 10.02 -11.61
CA LEU A 59 2.02 9.97 -10.56
C LEU A 59 0.98 11.06 -10.73
N ARG A 60 1.42 12.28 -11.05
CA ARG A 60 0.55 13.45 -11.16
C ARG A 60 -0.51 13.25 -12.24
N GLU A 61 -0.14 12.56 -13.32
CA GLU A 61 -0.98 12.25 -14.47
C GLU A 61 -1.68 10.89 -14.37
N SER A 62 -1.45 10.12 -13.30
CA SER A 62 -2.03 8.79 -13.13
C SER A 62 -3.56 8.84 -12.97
N PRO A 63 -4.32 7.90 -13.57
CA PRO A 63 -5.77 7.79 -13.39
C PRO A 63 -6.19 7.64 -11.92
N GLN A 64 -5.35 7.02 -11.09
CA GLN A 64 -5.61 6.76 -9.68
C GLN A 64 -5.55 8.05 -8.86
N ILE A 65 -4.56 8.91 -9.11
CA ILE A 65 -4.49 10.24 -8.47
C ILE A 65 -5.62 11.14 -8.95
N ALA A 66 -5.96 11.09 -10.24
CA ALA A 66 -7.12 11.81 -10.78
C ALA A 66 -8.43 11.37 -10.10
N THR A 67 -8.63 10.06 -9.94
CA THR A 67 -9.79 9.49 -9.26
C THR A 67 -9.81 9.88 -7.77
N ALA A 68 -8.67 9.78 -7.07
CA ALA A 68 -8.57 10.16 -5.68
C ALA A 68 -8.88 11.64 -5.45
N LYS A 69 -8.41 12.54 -6.32
CA LYS A 69 -8.73 13.97 -6.29
C LYS A 69 -10.22 14.22 -6.52
N ARG A 70 -10.81 13.61 -7.55
CA ARG A 70 -12.25 13.72 -7.84
C ARG A 70 -13.10 13.28 -6.66
N LEU A 71 -12.78 12.14 -6.05
CA LEU A 71 -13.50 11.60 -4.90
C LEU A 71 -13.29 12.46 -3.64
N LEU A 72 -12.10 13.02 -3.44
CA LEU A 72 -11.84 13.97 -2.36
C LEU A 72 -12.70 15.23 -2.51
N GLU A 73 -12.73 15.83 -3.71
CA GLU A 73 -13.57 16.99 -4.03
C GLU A 73 -15.05 16.69 -3.83
N THR A 74 -15.52 15.54 -4.33
CA THR A 74 -16.91 15.09 -4.17
C THR A 74 -17.29 14.88 -2.70
N SER A 75 -16.33 14.44 -1.87
CA SER A 75 -16.55 14.29 -0.43
C SER A 75 -16.62 15.62 0.33
N ASN A 76 -16.26 16.74 -0.31
CA ASN A 76 -16.17 18.07 0.29
C ASN A 76 -15.33 18.10 1.58
N ARG A 77 -14.13 17.50 1.51
CA ARG A 77 -13.19 17.39 2.62
C ARG A 77 -11.78 17.74 2.20
N GLU A 78 -10.99 18.19 3.16
CA GLU A 78 -9.55 18.28 3.01
C GLU A 78 -8.89 16.89 3.13
N VAL A 79 -7.76 16.70 2.46
CA VAL A 79 -6.98 15.44 2.55
C VAL A 79 -6.60 15.08 3.99
N VAL A 80 -6.32 16.08 4.83
CA VAL A 80 -5.97 15.87 6.24
C VAL A 80 -7.16 15.29 7.01
N GLU A 81 -8.39 15.74 6.73
CA GLU A 81 -9.61 15.22 7.34
C GLU A 81 -9.88 13.78 6.90
N VAL A 82 -9.62 13.45 5.63
CA VAL A 82 -9.73 12.08 5.13
C VAL A 82 -8.75 11.15 5.82
N ILE A 83 -7.48 11.55 5.94
CA ILE A 83 -6.47 10.74 6.61
C ILE A 83 -6.78 10.62 8.10
N SER A 84 -7.20 11.71 8.74
CA SER A 84 -7.64 11.70 10.13
C SER A 84 -8.81 10.73 10.35
N SER A 85 -9.81 10.76 9.47
CA SER A 85 -10.97 9.85 9.51
C SER A 85 -10.55 8.38 9.44
N TYR A 86 -9.58 8.04 8.59
CA TYR A 86 -9.02 6.69 8.52
C TYR A 86 -8.20 6.34 9.77
N LEU A 87 -7.29 7.23 10.19
CA LEU A 87 -6.43 7.03 11.36
C LEU A 87 -7.24 6.88 12.65
N GLN A 88 -8.34 7.62 12.80
CA GLN A 88 -9.22 7.54 13.96
C GLN A 88 -9.82 6.15 14.09
N ARG A 89 -10.31 5.60 12.96
CA ARG A 89 -10.90 4.26 12.91
C ARG A 89 -9.86 3.18 13.18
N LEU A 90 -8.68 3.29 12.54
CA LEU A 90 -7.55 2.41 12.81
C LEU A 90 -7.14 2.44 14.29
N TRP A 91 -7.03 3.65 14.85
CA TRP A 91 -6.65 3.85 16.25
C TRP A 91 -7.68 3.28 17.22
N ASN A 92 -8.97 3.56 17.03
CA ASN A 92 -10.03 3.02 17.86
C ASN A 92 -10.05 1.50 17.82
N HIS A 93 -9.93 0.91 16.62
CA HIS A 93 -9.83 -0.53 16.45
C HIS A 93 -8.60 -1.11 17.16
N SER A 94 -7.42 -0.51 17.00
CA SER A 94 -6.20 -0.93 17.70
C SER A 94 -6.38 -0.88 19.22
N ILE A 95 -6.95 0.20 19.75
CA ILE A 95 -7.22 0.36 21.18
C ILE A 95 -8.22 -0.69 21.68
N ASP A 96 -9.26 -1.00 20.93
CA ASP A 96 -10.22 -2.05 21.27
C ASP A 96 -9.60 -3.46 21.25
N CYS A 97 -8.73 -3.75 20.27
CA CYS A 97 -7.96 -4.98 20.23
C CYS A 97 -7.03 -5.13 21.44
N ILE A 98 -6.28 -4.07 21.78
CA ILE A 98 -5.43 -4.07 22.97
C ILE A 98 -6.28 -4.24 24.23
N ALA A 99 -7.38 -3.51 24.36
CA ALA A 99 -8.28 -3.59 25.52
C ALA A 99 -8.87 -5.00 25.71
N ARG A 100 -9.18 -5.71 24.62
CA ARG A 100 -9.64 -7.10 24.64
C ARG A 100 -8.55 -8.06 25.11
N SER A 101 -7.31 -7.82 24.71
CA SER A 101 -6.15 -8.65 25.06
C SER A 101 -5.64 -8.41 26.48
N THR A 102 -5.52 -7.15 26.91
CA THR A 102 -4.86 -6.77 28.18
C THR A 102 -5.82 -6.33 29.29
N GLY A 103 -7.08 -6.04 28.95
CA GLY A 103 -8.10 -5.55 29.86
C GLY A 103 -8.16 -4.02 29.96
N LYS A 104 -9.38 -3.47 29.94
CA LYS A 104 -9.64 -2.01 29.99
C LYS A 104 -9.05 -1.31 31.22
N GLY A 105 -8.95 -2.00 32.36
CA GLY A 105 -8.38 -1.46 33.59
C GLY A 105 -6.89 -1.12 33.44
N LEU A 106 -6.10 -2.09 32.96
CA LEU A 106 -4.67 -1.91 32.73
C LEU A 106 -4.41 -0.87 31.64
N LEU A 107 -5.15 -0.93 30.54
CA LEU A 107 -5.01 0.01 29.43
C LEU A 107 -5.14 1.49 29.87
N ARG A 108 -6.04 1.79 30.80
CA ARG A 108 -6.24 3.14 31.35
C ARG A 108 -5.05 3.66 32.17
N LEU A 109 -4.15 2.77 32.60
CA LEU A 109 -2.96 3.07 33.38
C LEU A 109 -1.70 3.14 32.51
N CYS A 110 -1.81 2.89 31.20
CA CYS A 110 -0.69 2.92 30.28
C CYS A 110 -0.61 4.26 29.52
N THR A 111 0.60 4.80 29.42
CA THR A 111 0.93 5.79 28.38
C THR A 111 1.16 5.09 27.05
N PHE A 112 1.05 5.85 25.95
CA PHE A 112 1.28 5.32 24.61
C PHE A 112 2.46 6.03 23.97
N HIS A 113 3.30 5.25 23.30
CA HIS A 113 4.26 5.76 22.33
C HIS A 113 3.84 5.24 20.96
N VAL A 114 3.29 6.13 20.13
CA VAL A 114 2.86 5.81 18.78
C VAL A 114 3.96 6.23 17.81
N VAL A 115 4.41 5.30 16.99
CA VAL A 115 5.40 5.53 15.95
C VAL A 115 4.73 5.35 14.60
N VAL A 116 4.73 6.38 13.76
CA VAL A 116 4.15 6.36 12.42
C VAL A 116 5.28 6.36 11.39
N THR A 117 5.24 5.41 10.45
CA THR A 117 6.19 5.37 9.33
C THR A 117 5.80 6.38 8.25
N ILE A 118 6.79 7.03 7.64
CA ILE A 118 6.61 7.95 6.50
C ILE A 118 7.64 7.68 5.40
N PRO A 119 7.33 7.89 4.11
CA PRO A 119 8.32 7.73 3.05
C PRO A 119 9.51 8.68 3.21
N ALA A 120 10.71 8.24 2.84
CA ALA A 120 11.93 9.04 2.98
C ALA A 120 11.93 10.27 2.06
N ILE A 121 11.26 10.17 0.91
CA ILE A 121 11.18 11.25 -0.09
C ILE A 121 10.14 12.33 0.25
N TRP A 122 9.43 12.22 1.37
CA TRP A 122 8.38 13.18 1.73
C TRP A 122 8.94 14.54 2.14
N PRO A 123 8.42 15.65 1.56
CA PRO A 123 8.71 16.98 2.04
C PRO A 123 8.23 17.18 3.49
N GLU A 124 8.91 18.04 4.26
CA GLU A 124 8.60 18.28 5.68
C GLU A 124 7.14 18.74 5.92
N TYR A 125 6.55 19.48 4.97
CA TYR A 125 5.14 19.86 5.07
C TYR A 125 4.20 18.65 5.05
N SER A 126 4.55 17.55 4.37
CA SER A 126 3.74 16.32 4.33
C SER A 126 3.74 15.63 5.69
N LYS A 127 4.90 15.62 6.37
CA LYS A 127 5.03 15.16 7.76
C LYS A 127 4.24 16.03 8.72
N ALA A 128 4.25 17.34 8.57
CA ALA A 128 3.42 18.25 9.36
C ALA A 128 1.91 17.99 9.16
N ARG A 129 1.47 17.77 7.92
CA ARG A 129 0.07 17.39 7.60
C ARG A 129 -0.31 16.04 8.20
N MET A 130 0.58 15.04 8.16
CA MET A 130 0.36 13.73 8.80
C MET A 130 0.27 13.86 10.34
N ARG A 131 1.13 14.68 10.95
CA ARG A 131 1.06 14.99 12.39
C ARG A 131 -0.29 15.61 12.76
N ARG A 132 -0.78 16.57 11.96
CA ARG A 132 -2.10 17.15 12.14
C ARG A 132 -3.20 16.09 12.02
N ALA A 133 -3.17 15.26 10.99
CA ALA A 133 -4.15 14.18 10.82
C ALA A 133 -4.18 13.21 12.01
N ALA A 134 -3.01 12.83 12.55
CA ALA A 134 -2.90 11.98 13.74
C ALA A 134 -3.49 12.65 15.01
N LYS A 135 -3.28 13.96 15.16
CA LYS A 135 -3.90 14.74 16.24
C LYS A 135 -5.42 14.79 16.08
N ASP A 136 -5.90 15.18 14.91
CA ASP A 136 -7.33 15.31 14.61
C ASP A 136 -8.05 13.95 14.73
N ALA A 137 -7.32 12.83 14.57
CA ALA A 137 -7.81 11.46 14.75
C ALA A 137 -7.97 11.03 16.22
N GLY A 138 -7.59 11.85 17.19
CA GLY A 138 -7.65 11.55 18.62
C GLY A 138 -6.53 10.63 19.14
N ILE A 139 -5.46 10.43 18.36
CA ILE A 139 -4.30 9.64 18.81
C ILE A 139 -3.60 10.33 20.00
N LEU A 140 -3.58 11.66 19.95
CA LEU A 140 -2.94 12.52 20.95
C LEU A 140 -3.89 13.07 22.01
N ASP A 141 -5.12 12.55 22.10
CA ASP A 141 -6.06 12.97 23.12
C ASP A 141 -5.54 12.67 24.52
N ILE A 142 -5.91 13.52 25.48
CA ILE A 142 -5.50 13.41 26.87
C ILE A 142 -6.01 12.08 27.46
N ARG A 143 -5.12 11.35 28.13
CA ARG A 143 -5.42 10.08 28.79
C ARG A 143 -5.11 10.16 30.29
N PRO A 144 -5.83 9.40 31.14
CA PRO A 144 -5.57 9.39 32.59
C PRO A 144 -4.14 9.04 32.97
N ALA A 145 -3.48 8.17 32.20
CA ALA A 145 -2.11 7.72 32.46
C ALA A 145 -1.03 8.73 32.08
N GLY A 146 -1.36 9.78 31.31
CA GLY A 146 -0.42 10.76 30.79
C GLY A 146 -0.55 10.97 29.28
N GLU A 147 0.34 11.81 28.75
CA GLU A 147 0.35 12.18 27.34
C GLU A 147 0.80 11.02 26.44
N THR A 148 0.22 10.93 25.24
CA THR A 148 0.71 10.06 24.18
C THR A 148 1.89 10.73 23.47
N VAL A 149 3.01 10.00 23.32
CA VAL A 149 4.14 10.45 22.51
C VAL A 149 3.92 10.01 21.06
N LEU A 150 4.03 10.95 20.10
CA LEU A 150 3.99 10.65 18.66
C LEU A 150 5.35 10.93 18.02
N SER A 151 5.98 9.85 17.57
CA SER A 151 7.21 9.87 16.79
C SER A 151 6.96 9.47 15.34
N PHE A 152 7.84 9.95 14.45
CA PHE A 152 7.91 9.50 13.06
C PHE A 152 9.23 8.81 12.83
N VAL A 153 9.21 7.75 12.03
CA VAL A 153 10.38 7.07 11.50
C VAL A 153 10.23 6.98 9.99
N ILE A 154 11.31 7.09 9.23
CA ILE A 154 11.19 6.88 7.78
C ILE A 154 11.01 5.37 7.50
N GLU A 155 10.16 5.04 6.54
CA GLU A 155 9.85 3.66 6.12
C GLU A 155 11.13 2.80 5.91
N PRO A 156 12.15 3.26 5.16
CA PRO A 156 13.38 2.49 5.00
C PRO A 156 14.17 2.23 6.29
N GLU A 157 14.15 3.17 7.26
CA GLU A 157 14.78 2.96 8.59
C GLU A 157 14.00 1.94 9.42
N ALA A 158 12.67 2.00 9.39
CA ALA A 158 11.84 1.02 10.08
C ALA A 158 12.03 -0.39 9.48
N ALA A 159 12.10 -0.50 8.15
CA ALA A 159 12.39 -1.74 7.45
C ALA A 159 13.80 -2.27 7.77
N ALA A 160 14.79 -1.39 7.82
CA ALA A 160 16.13 -1.76 8.28
C ALA A 160 16.08 -2.31 9.70
N LEU A 161 15.52 -1.56 10.66
CA LEU A 161 15.46 -1.98 12.06
C LEU A 161 14.74 -3.33 12.24
N ALA A 162 13.65 -3.56 11.50
CA ALA A 162 12.93 -4.82 11.51
C ALA A 162 13.80 -5.99 11.00
N THR A 163 14.68 -5.75 10.03
CA THR A 163 15.59 -6.77 9.47
C THR A 163 16.92 -6.87 10.24
N LEU A 164 17.31 -5.86 11.03
CA LEU A 164 18.56 -5.87 11.81
C LEU A 164 18.63 -7.05 12.77
N CYS A 165 17.51 -7.48 13.37
CA CYS A 165 17.50 -8.68 14.21
C CYS A 165 17.91 -9.93 13.43
N ASP A 166 17.43 -10.09 12.20
CA ASP A 166 17.80 -11.23 11.34
C ASP A 166 19.26 -11.10 10.86
N LEU A 167 19.73 -9.87 10.60
CA LEU A 167 21.10 -9.57 10.18
C LEU A 167 22.11 -9.74 11.33
N GLN A 168 21.74 -9.51 12.59
CA GLN A 168 22.63 -9.68 13.74
C GLN A 168 23.15 -11.12 13.86
N PHE A 169 22.33 -12.11 13.46
CA PHE A 169 22.70 -13.53 13.50
C PHE A 169 23.38 -14.01 12.21
N ARG A 170 23.64 -13.13 11.25
CA ARG A 170 24.33 -13.47 10.00
C ARG A 170 25.85 -13.45 10.22
N PRO A 171 26.53 -14.60 10.18
CA PRO A 171 27.97 -14.67 10.46
C PRO A 171 28.83 -14.05 9.35
N ASP A 172 28.24 -13.73 8.21
CA ASP A 172 28.88 -13.16 7.04
C ASP A 172 28.99 -11.62 7.06
N ILE A 173 28.27 -10.93 7.94
CA ILE A 173 28.34 -9.46 8.05
C ILE A 173 29.49 -9.06 8.97
N LYS A 174 30.36 -8.19 8.47
CA LYS A 174 31.51 -7.63 9.18
C LYS A 174 31.40 -6.12 9.29
N GLY A 175 32.13 -5.56 10.26
CA GLY A 175 32.32 -4.11 10.33
C GLY A 175 32.93 -3.58 9.04
N GLY A 176 32.32 -2.53 8.49
CA GLY A 176 32.66 -1.93 7.19
C GLY A 176 31.87 -2.49 6.01
N ASP A 177 31.08 -3.56 6.19
CA ASP A 177 30.21 -4.06 5.13
C ASP A 177 29.04 -3.12 4.90
N HIS A 178 28.54 -3.12 3.66
CA HIS A 178 27.42 -2.30 3.24
C HIS A 178 26.27 -3.17 2.77
N PHE A 179 25.05 -2.78 3.09
CA PHE A 179 23.84 -3.43 2.59
C PHE A 179 22.81 -2.40 2.16
N VAL A 180 21.93 -2.82 1.25
CA VAL A 180 20.83 -2.01 0.72
C VAL A 180 19.51 -2.62 1.17
N VAL A 181 18.66 -1.80 1.77
CA VAL A 181 17.27 -2.15 2.09
C VAL A 181 16.41 -1.65 0.95
N CYS A 182 15.64 -2.56 0.33
CA CYS A 182 14.67 -2.27 -0.72
C CYS A 182 13.26 -2.48 -0.19
N ASP A 183 12.59 -1.38 0.17
CA ASP A 183 11.20 -1.38 0.56
C ASP A 183 10.33 -1.25 -0.70
N ALA A 184 9.99 -2.38 -1.31
CA ALA A 184 9.14 -2.44 -2.50
C ALA A 184 7.65 -2.51 -2.11
N GLY A 185 7.10 -1.35 -1.78
CA GLY A 185 5.71 -1.20 -1.34
C GLY A 185 4.67 -1.23 -2.46
N GLY A 186 3.44 -0.84 -2.10
CA GLY A 186 2.31 -0.79 -3.04
C GLY A 186 2.44 0.33 -4.08
N GLY A 187 2.73 1.55 -3.62
CA GLY A 187 2.83 2.72 -4.51
C GLY A 187 4.27 3.17 -4.79
N THR A 188 5.13 3.12 -3.79
CA THR A 188 6.53 3.52 -3.88
C THR A 188 7.44 2.31 -3.69
N VAL A 189 8.64 2.44 -4.23
CA VAL A 189 9.80 1.63 -3.86
C VAL A 189 10.83 2.59 -3.32
N ASP A 190 11.24 2.40 -2.08
CA ASP A 190 12.20 3.24 -1.38
C ASP A 190 13.46 2.42 -1.05
N LEU A 191 14.62 2.99 -1.33
CA LEU A 191 15.93 2.39 -1.10
C LEU A 191 16.71 3.20 -0.08
N ILE A 192 17.41 2.50 0.78
CA ILE A 192 18.44 3.08 1.64
C ILE A 192 19.60 2.12 1.76
N SER A 193 20.78 2.67 1.97
CA SER A 193 21.99 1.89 2.17
C SER A 193 22.61 2.20 3.52
N TYR A 194 23.09 1.17 4.19
CA TYR A 194 23.74 1.28 5.49
C TYR A 194 25.13 0.65 5.46
N GLU A 195 26.04 1.21 6.25
CA GLU A 195 27.31 0.61 6.64
C GLU A 195 27.14 -0.02 8.03
N ALA A 196 27.53 -1.29 8.18
CA ALA A 196 27.64 -1.95 9.47
C ALA A 196 28.89 -1.43 10.20
N VAL A 197 28.70 -0.64 11.25
CA VAL A 197 29.79 -0.04 12.04
C VAL A 197 30.34 -1.04 13.05
N THR A 198 29.44 -1.69 13.78
CA THR A 198 29.74 -2.80 14.70
C THR A 198 28.75 -3.91 14.46
N THR A 199 29.12 -5.16 14.75
CA THR A 199 28.27 -6.35 14.53
C THR A 199 27.68 -6.92 15.81
N ASP A 200 28.23 -6.57 16.98
CA ASP A 200 27.69 -6.94 18.29
C ASP A 200 27.91 -5.80 19.33
N PRO A 201 26.89 -4.98 19.64
CA PRO A 201 25.59 -4.93 18.99
C PRO A 201 25.71 -4.47 17.53
N LEU A 202 24.76 -4.87 16.67
CA LEU A 202 24.69 -4.37 15.29
C LEU A 202 24.35 -2.88 15.31
N VAL A 203 25.33 -2.04 14.96
CA VAL A 203 25.15 -0.60 14.81
C VAL A 203 25.36 -0.25 13.35
N VAL A 204 24.40 0.47 12.78
CA VAL A 204 24.43 0.87 11.38
C VAL A 204 24.40 2.39 11.26
N LYS A 205 25.03 2.91 10.20
CA LYS A 205 24.92 4.32 9.80
C LYS A 205 24.58 4.40 8.33
N GLU A 206 23.84 5.43 7.93
CA GLU A 206 23.50 5.65 6.53
C GLU A 206 24.77 5.82 5.69
N ALA A 207 24.91 5.01 4.64
CA ALA A 207 26.07 5.03 3.76
C ALA A 207 25.96 6.16 2.73
N VAL A 208 24.86 6.21 1.97
CA VAL A 208 24.52 7.32 1.08
C VAL A 208 23.04 7.65 1.20
N LYS A 209 22.66 8.85 0.74
CA LYS A 209 21.26 9.29 0.72
C LYS A 209 20.39 8.24 0.01
N GLY A 210 19.26 7.89 0.61
CA GLY A 210 18.29 7.00 -0.01
C GLY A 210 17.73 7.54 -1.35
N ASP A 211 17.32 6.62 -2.21
CA ASP A 211 16.66 6.89 -3.50
C ASP A 211 15.28 6.20 -3.52
N GLY A 212 14.42 6.55 -4.46
CA GLY A 212 13.11 5.94 -4.55
C GLY A 212 12.40 6.25 -5.85
N ARG A 213 11.40 5.44 -6.18
CA ARG A 213 10.55 5.63 -7.35
C ARG A 213 9.15 5.13 -7.10
N LEU A 214 8.27 5.57 -7.97
CA LEU A 214 6.89 5.14 -8.06
C LEU A 214 6.79 3.95 -9.00
N CYS A 215 7.24 2.80 -8.51
CA CYS A 215 7.20 1.54 -9.25
C CYS A 215 6.82 0.37 -8.33
N GLY A 216 5.87 0.59 -7.43
CA GLY A 216 5.34 -0.44 -6.52
C GLY A 216 4.32 -1.39 -7.18
N CYS A 217 3.75 -2.29 -6.39
CA CYS A 217 2.80 -3.31 -6.87
C CYS A 217 1.56 -2.74 -7.61
N LEU A 218 1.17 -1.51 -7.36
CA LEU A 218 0.01 -0.90 -8.01
C LEU A 218 0.21 -0.72 -9.51
N PHE A 219 1.45 -0.56 -9.96
CA PHE A 219 1.76 -0.48 -11.39
C PHE A 219 1.68 -1.86 -12.06
N LEU A 220 1.90 -2.94 -11.30
CA LEU A 220 1.60 -4.30 -11.77
C LEU A 220 0.10 -4.47 -12.00
N ASP A 221 -0.72 -3.95 -11.09
CA ASP A 221 -2.18 -4.05 -11.18
C ASP A 221 -2.70 -3.33 -12.42
N GLN A 222 -2.17 -2.13 -12.69
CA GLN A 222 -2.50 -1.37 -13.89
C GLN A 222 -2.06 -2.09 -15.17
N ALA A 223 -0.82 -2.57 -15.23
CA ALA A 223 -0.32 -3.30 -16.38
C ALA A 223 -1.12 -4.58 -16.65
N PHE A 224 -1.57 -5.27 -15.60
CA PHE A 224 -2.46 -6.43 -15.72
C PHE A 224 -3.82 -6.04 -16.30
N VAL A 225 -4.46 -4.99 -15.77
CA VAL A 225 -5.74 -4.48 -16.28
C VAL A 225 -5.63 -4.09 -17.75
N GLU A 226 -4.57 -3.37 -18.13
CA GLU A 226 -4.34 -2.95 -19.51
C GLU A 226 -4.12 -4.14 -20.45
N MET A 227 -3.38 -5.15 -20.01
CA MET A 227 -3.16 -6.39 -20.76
C MET A 227 -4.47 -7.16 -20.98
N VAL A 228 -5.29 -7.34 -19.92
CA VAL A 228 -6.60 -8.01 -20.05
C VAL A 228 -7.55 -7.20 -20.94
N ARG A 229 -7.61 -5.87 -20.75
CA ARG A 229 -8.40 -4.95 -21.59
C ARG A 229 -8.01 -5.05 -23.06
N SER A 230 -6.73 -5.16 -23.36
CA SER A 230 -6.21 -5.33 -24.73
C SER A 230 -6.66 -6.66 -25.34
N LYS A 231 -6.56 -7.77 -24.59
CA LYS A 231 -6.96 -9.11 -25.07
C LYS A 231 -8.47 -9.26 -25.25
N VAL A 232 -9.26 -8.69 -24.36
CA VAL A 232 -10.74 -8.73 -24.43
C VAL A 232 -11.29 -7.73 -25.46
N GLY A 233 -10.56 -6.65 -25.72
CA GLY A 233 -10.97 -5.52 -26.54
C GLY A 233 -11.48 -4.37 -25.68
N SER A 234 -10.93 -3.17 -25.90
CA SER A 234 -11.20 -1.98 -25.07
C SER A 234 -12.68 -1.63 -24.99
N HIS A 235 -13.41 -1.66 -26.11
CA HIS A 235 -14.84 -1.34 -26.13
C HIS A 235 -15.67 -2.30 -25.27
N VAL A 236 -15.32 -3.58 -25.27
CA VAL A 236 -16.01 -4.60 -24.48
C VAL A 236 -15.69 -4.40 -23.00
N TRP A 237 -14.41 -4.22 -22.67
CA TRP A 237 -13.96 -3.99 -21.30
C TRP A 237 -14.57 -2.73 -20.67
N ASP A 238 -14.60 -1.63 -21.41
CA ASP A 238 -15.11 -0.34 -20.92
C ASP A 238 -16.62 -0.34 -20.70
N ALA A 239 -17.35 -1.30 -21.32
CA ALA A 239 -18.78 -1.50 -21.11
C ALA A 239 -19.10 -2.42 -19.92
N LEU A 240 -18.08 -3.04 -19.30
CA LEU A 240 -18.31 -3.95 -18.18
C LEU A 240 -18.70 -3.20 -16.91
N PRO A 241 -19.60 -3.76 -16.09
CA PRO A 241 -19.85 -3.23 -14.76
C PRO A 241 -18.58 -3.25 -13.90
N ASN A 242 -18.29 -2.14 -13.21
CA ASN A 242 -17.12 -2.02 -12.32
C ASN A 242 -17.04 -3.15 -11.28
N GLU A 243 -18.19 -3.63 -10.80
CA GLU A 243 -18.25 -4.74 -9.83
C GLU A 243 -17.70 -6.05 -10.42
N GLU A 244 -17.99 -6.36 -11.68
CA GLU A 244 -17.48 -7.58 -12.33
C GLU A 244 -15.96 -7.49 -12.55
N ILE A 245 -15.44 -6.30 -12.89
CA ILE A 245 -14.00 -6.04 -12.98
C ILE A 245 -13.33 -6.21 -11.60
N ARG A 246 -13.93 -5.64 -10.54
CA ARG A 246 -13.40 -5.75 -9.17
C ARG A 246 -13.35 -7.20 -8.71
N GLN A 247 -14.36 -8.00 -9.01
CA GLN A 247 -14.38 -9.43 -8.67
C GLN A 247 -13.27 -10.20 -9.39
N LEU A 248 -13.04 -9.94 -10.68
CA LEU A 248 -11.93 -10.54 -11.43
C LEU A 248 -10.59 -10.17 -10.80
N LEU A 249 -10.36 -8.87 -10.53
CA LEU A 249 -9.10 -8.42 -9.93
C LEU A 249 -8.90 -8.99 -8.52
N HIS A 250 -9.96 -9.07 -7.73
CA HIS A 250 -9.89 -9.63 -6.39
C HIS A 250 -9.55 -11.13 -6.41
N ASN A 251 -10.27 -11.92 -7.22
CA ASN A 251 -10.21 -13.38 -7.17
C ASN A 251 -9.04 -13.94 -7.98
N ASP A 252 -8.91 -13.54 -9.24
CA ASP A 252 -7.96 -14.14 -10.17
C ASP A 252 -6.58 -13.47 -10.06
N TRP A 253 -6.53 -12.15 -9.82
CA TRP A 253 -5.28 -11.38 -9.76
C TRP A 253 -4.69 -11.29 -8.34
N GLU A 254 -5.30 -10.52 -7.44
CA GLU A 254 -4.76 -10.21 -6.10
C GLU A 254 -4.58 -11.45 -5.20
N HIS A 255 -5.50 -12.40 -5.26
CA HIS A 255 -5.45 -13.64 -4.48
C HIS A 255 -4.95 -14.86 -5.28
N GLY A 256 -4.65 -14.68 -6.56
CA GLY A 256 -4.22 -15.74 -7.47
C GLY A 256 -2.87 -15.42 -8.11
N ILE A 257 -2.92 -15.02 -9.38
CA ILE A 257 -1.78 -14.89 -10.28
C ILE A 257 -0.69 -14.01 -9.68
N LYS A 258 -1.04 -12.83 -9.12
CA LYS A 258 -0.07 -11.84 -8.63
C LYS A 258 0.88 -12.39 -7.57
N LYS A 259 0.36 -13.24 -6.67
CA LYS A 259 1.12 -13.83 -5.55
C LYS A 259 1.89 -15.08 -5.94
N GLN A 260 1.45 -15.78 -6.98
CA GLN A 260 1.98 -17.09 -7.35
C GLN A 260 2.91 -17.03 -8.57
N PHE A 261 2.82 -16.00 -9.41
CA PHE A 261 3.66 -15.87 -10.58
C PHE A 261 5.09 -15.46 -10.21
N HIS A 262 6.04 -16.29 -10.61
CA HIS A 262 7.48 -16.12 -10.42
C HIS A 262 8.23 -16.53 -11.70
N GLY A 263 7.62 -16.32 -12.87
CA GLY A 263 8.22 -16.60 -14.19
C GLY A 263 8.14 -18.06 -14.65
N GLN A 264 7.32 -18.89 -13.99
CA GLN A 264 7.08 -20.27 -14.37
C GLN A 264 6.27 -20.38 -15.67
N ASP A 265 6.57 -21.41 -16.46
CA ASP A 265 5.83 -21.73 -17.67
C ASP A 265 4.55 -22.52 -17.30
N ARG A 266 3.47 -21.78 -17.06
CA ARG A 266 2.17 -22.30 -16.63
C ARG A 266 1.05 -21.45 -17.22
N ASP A 267 -0.04 -22.12 -17.59
CA ASP A 267 -1.29 -21.47 -17.97
C ASP A 267 -2.12 -21.09 -16.75
N TRP A 268 -2.69 -19.89 -16.80
CA TRP A 268 -3.56 -19.29 -15.79
C TRP A 268 -4.93 -19.05 -16.39
N VAL A 269 -5.96 -19.58 -15.76
CA VAL A 269 -7.34 -19.39 -16.18
C VAL A 269 -7.91 -18.20 -15.42
N VAL A 270 -8.27 -17.16 -16.14
CA VAL A 270 -8.98 -15.98 -15.61
C VAL A 270 -10.44 -16.08 -16.00
N THR A 271 -11.33 -16.03 -15.02
CA THR A 271 -12.78 -16.04 -15.28
C THR A 271 -13.23 -14.64 -15.70
N LEU A 272 -13.62 -14.49 -16.97
CA LEU A 272 -14.07 -13.20 -17.49
C LEU A 272 -15.55 -12.93 -17.18
N PRO A 273 -15.93 -11.65 -17.06
CA PRO A 273 -17.33 -11.22 -16.99
C PRO A 273 -18.17 -11.68 -18.18
N TYR A 274 -19.49 -11.81 -18.01
CA TYR A 274 -20.39 -12.30 -19.07
C TYR A 274 -20.43 -11.39 -20.29
N GLY A 275 -20.17 -10.09 -20.12
CA GLY A 275 -20.07 -9.12 -21.21
C GLY A 275 -18.89 -9.38 -22.16
N CYS A 276 -17.88 -10.16 -21.74
CA CYS A 276 -16.69 -10.46 -22.53
C CYS A 276 -16.86 -11.58 -23.56
N ARG A 277 -18.07 -12.13 -23.73
CA ARG A 277 -18.30 -13.28 -24.62
C ARG A 277 -17.99 -12.92 -26.08
N SER A 278 -17.24 -13.79 -26.75
CA SER A 278 -17.06 -13.71 -28.19
C SER A 278 -18.20 -14.40 -28.94
N ALA A 279 -18.35 -14.08 -30.22
CA ALA A 279 -19.30 -14.79 -31.09
C ALA A 279 -19.00 -16.30 -31.23
N ALA A 280 -17.79 -16.76 -30.88
CA ALA A 280 -17.37 -18.16 -30.92
C ALA A 280 -17.81 -18.97 -29.67
N ASP A 281 -18.20 -18.31 -28.57
CA ASP A 281 -18.54 -18.97 -27.29
C ASP A 281 -19.99 -19.51 -27.20
N GLN A 282 -20.67 -19.67 -28.35
CA GLN A 282 -22.12 -19.96 -28.41
C GLN A 282 -22.54 -21.36 -27.93
N ILE A 283 -21.58 -22.27 -27.68
CA ILE A 283 -21.86 -23.69 -27.41
C ILE A 283 -22.39 -23.93 -25.98
N SER A 284 -22.18 -23.01 -25.04
CA SER A 284 -22.65 -23.15 -23.65
C SER A 284 -23.03 -21.79 -23.03
N ARG A 285 -24.31 -21.41 -23.14
CA ARG A 285 -24.85 -20.14 -22.59
C ARG A 285 -24.79 -20.04 -21.06
N ALA A 286 -24.53 -21.13 -20.33
CA ALA A 286 -24.58 -21.16 -18.87
C ALA A 286 -23.25 -20.79 -18.16
N ARG A 287 -22.09 -20.88 -18.83
CA ARG A 287 -20.76 -20.70 -18.20
C ARG A 287 -20.15 -19.35 -18.54
N LYS A 288 -19.47 -18.70 -17.59
CA LYS A 288 -18.69 -17.47 -17.81
C LYS A 288 -17.56 -17.74 -18.83
N PRO A 289 -17.24 -16.78 -19.73
CA PRO A 289 -16.09 -16.91 -20.62
C PRO A 289 -14.79 -16.97 -19.79
N VAL A 290 -13.76 -17.59 -20.35
CA VAL A 290 -12.45 -17.72 -19.70
C VAL A 290 -11.35 -17.18 -20.60
N LEU A 291 -10.37 -16.51 -20.00
CA LEU A 291 -9.13 -16.10 -20.65
C LEU A 291 -7.99 -16.96 -20.13
N ILE A 292 -7.27 -17.62 -21.03
CA ILE A 292 -6.06 -18.34 -20.69
C ILE A 292 -4.88 -17.41 -20.90
N LEU A 293 -4.14 -17.15 -19.82
CA LEU A 293 -2.92 -16.36 -19.80
C LEU A 293 -1.74 -17.29 -19.59
N ASN A 294 -0.68 -17.13 -20.37
CA ASN A 294 0.55 -17.89 -20.20
C ASN A 294 1.71 -16.99 -19.74
N LYS A 295 2.91 -17.56 -19.65
CA LYS A 295 4.12 -16.80 -19.29
C LYS A 295 4.35 -15.58 -20.20
N SER A 296 4.20 -15.72 -21.51
CA SER A 296 4.46 -14.62 -22.45
C SER A 296 3.48 -13.44 -22.29
N ASP A 297 2.30 -13.70 -21.74
CA ASP A 297 1.32 -12.65 -21.43
C ASP A 297 1.63 -11.94 -20.11
N LEU A 298 2.05 -12.71 -19.09
CA LEU A 298 2.26 -12.21 -17.74
C LEU A 298 3.65 -11.60 -17.54
N GLU A 299 4.69 -12.14 -18.16
CA GLU A 299 6.06 -11.67 -17.98
C GLU A 299 6.23 -10.16 -18.27
N PRO A 300 5.65 -9.58 -19.34
CA PRO A 300 5.70 -8.13 -19.57
C PRO A 300 5.06 -7.29 -18.46
N VAL A 301 4.00 -7.79 -17.81
CA VAL A 301 3.31 -7.11 -16.70
C VAL A 301 4.26 -6.89 -15.52
N PHE A 302 5.09 -7.89 -15.20
CA PHE A 302 6.05 -7.82 -14.10
C PHE A 302 7.37 -7.17 -14.51
N TYR A 303 7.87 -7.51 -15.69
CA TYR A 303 9.23 -7.17 -16.13
C TYR A 303 9.49 -5.67 -16.11
N GLN A 304 8.54 -4.85 -16.56
CA GLN A 304 8.73 -3.39 -16.57
C GLN A 304 8.92 -2.80 -15.17
N ILE A 305 8.24 -3.35 -14.17
CA ILE A 305 8.31 -2.85 -12.80
C ILE A 305 9.54 -3.40 -12.09
N VAL A 306 9.81 -4.70 -12.23
CA VAL A 306 11.01 -5.35 -11.67
C VAL A 306 12.27 -4.68 -12.21
N ARG A 307 12.35 -4.40 -13.52
CA ARG A 307 13.49 -3.71 -14.12
C ARG A 307 13.73 -2.33 -13.50
N GLN A 308 12.67 -1.56 -13.25
CA GLN A 308 12.81 -0.25 -12.59
C GLN A 308 13.35 -0.38 -11.17
N ILE A 309 12.92 -1.40 -10.43
CA ILE A 309 13.43 -1.69 -9.09
C ILE A 309 14.91 -2.11 -9.15
N GLU A 310 15.28 -2.99 -10.08
CA GLU A 310 16.66 -3.39 -10.29
C GLU A 310 17.56 -2.20 -10.63
N ASP A 311 17.12 -1.30 -11.51
CA ASP A 311 17.88 -0.10 -11.88
C ASP A 311 18.09 0.82 -10.67
N LEU A 312 17.09 0.96 -9.80
CA LEU A 312 17.22 1.72 -8.55
C LEU A 312 18.23 1.05 -7.60
N VAL A 313 18.15 -0.27 -7.41
CA VAL A 313 19.08 -1.02 -6.54
C VAL A 313 20.52 -0.91 -7.04
N LYS A 314 20.73 -1.07 -8.36
CA LYS A 314 22.05 -0.92 -9.00
C LYS A 314 22.61 0.47 -8.76
N LYS A 315 21.81 1.51 -9.02
CA LYS A 315 22.21 2.90 -8.80
C LYS A 315 22.57 3.18 -7.33
N GLN A 316 21.78 2.68 -6.38
CA GLN A 316 22.08 2.83 -4.94
C GLN A 316 23.41 2.16 -4.59
N ALA A 317 23.65 0.94 -5.08
CA ALA A 317 24.90 0.21 -4.84
C ALA A 317 26.11 0.91 -5.47
N GLU A 318 25.98 1.43 -6.70
CA GLU A 318 27.02 2.21 -7.38
C GLU A 318 27.38 3.48 -6.60
N GLN A 319 26.38 4.18 -6.04
CA GLN A 319 26.64 5.38 -5.21
C GLN A 319 27.42 5.05 -3.93
N VAL A 320 27.13 3.92 -3.30
CA VAL A 320 27.92 3.43 -2.15
C VAL A 320 29.36 3.15 -2.58
N GLN A 321 29.55 2.42 -3.69
CA GLN A 321 30.88 2.11 -4.21
C GLN A 321 31.69 3.38 -4.53
N LEU A 322 31.06 4.39 -5.15
CA LEU A 322 31.72 5.66 -5.50
C LEU A 322 32.14 6.49 -4.28
N LYS A 323 31.43 6.37 -3.15
CA LYS A 323 31.74 7.11 -1.92
C LYS A 323 32.84 6.44 -1.09
N HIS A 324 32.95 5.12 -1.17
CA HIS A 324 33.78 4.31 -0.26
C HIS A 324 34.94 3.56 -0.94
N ASN A 325 35.11 3.71 -2.27
CA ASN A 325 36.32 3.35 -3.03
C ASN A 325 37.12 4.59 -3.41
#